data_AF-A0ABD4YS77-F1
#
_entry.id   AF-A0ABD4YS77-F1
#
_cell.length_a   1.000
_cell.length_b   1.000
_cell.length_c   1.000
_cell.angle_alpha   90.00
_cell.angle_beta   90.00
_cell.angle_gamma   90.00
#
_symmetry.space_group_name_H-M   'P 1'
#
loop_
_entity.id
_entity.type
_entity.pdbx_description
1 polymer ?
#
loop_
_entity_poly.entity_id
_entity_poly.type
_entity_poly.pdbx_seq_one_letter_code
_entity_poly.pdbx_strand_id
1 'polypeptide(L)' 'MDDPVHRAGQEAARYGVPLSACPLMKETNMPSHTGESLPGWRARLASWQAGWHQENEARLAELCRRRLLQQSLD' A
#
# COMPACT_ATOMS: atom_id res chain seq x y z
N MET A 1 4.45 -15.73 -8.18
CA MET A 1 5.64 -14.87 -8.07
C MET A 1 5.23 -13.70 -7.22
N ASP A 2 5.88 -13.51 -6.07
CA ASP A 2 5.70 -12.30 -5.25
C ASP A 2 6.15 -11.08 -6.06
N ASP A 3 5.23 -10.17 -6.35
CA ASP A 3 5.59 -8.85 -6.86
C ASP A 3 6.19 -8.04 -5.70
N PRO A 4 7.49 -7.74 -5.70
CA PRO A 4 8.13 -7.02 -4.59
C PRO A 4 7.55 -5.61 -4.41
N VAL A 5 7.00 -5.01 -5.47
CA VAL A 5 6.35 -3.69 -5.40
C VAL A 5 5.01 -3.79 -4.69
N HIS A 6 4.23 -4.84 -4.95
CA HIS A 6 2.99 -5.16 -4.23
C HIS A 6 3.27 -5.39 -2.75
N ARG A 7 4.28 -6.20 -2.43
CA ARG A 7 4.68 -6.49 -1.04
C ARG A 7 5.13 -5.23 -0.30
N ALA A 8 5.88 -4.35 -0.95
CA ALA A 8 6.26 -3.06 -0.36
C ALA A 8 5.03 -2.17 -0.05
N GLY A 9 3.98 -2.26 -0.86
CA GLY A 9 2.69 -1.62 -0.58
C GLY A 9 2.03 -2.16 0.68
N GLN A 10 1.97 -3.49 0.82
CA GLN A 10 1.46 -4.16 2.01
C GLN A 10 2.23 -3.75 3.26
N GLU A 11 3.56 -3.83 3.22
CA GLU A 11 4.41 -3.43 4.36
C GLU A 11 4.16 -1.97 4.77
N ALA A 12 4.05 -1.05 3.81
CA ALA A 12 3.75 0.35 4.10
C ALA A 12 2.41 0.53 4.84
N ALA A 13 1.34 -0.13 4.38
CA ALA A 13 0.04 -0.09 5.05
C ALA A 13 0.09 -0.70 6.46
N ARG A 14 0.83 -1.82 6.63
CA ARG A 14 1.01 -2.48 7.93
C ARG A 14 1.66 -1.56 8.96
N TYR A 15 2.61 -0.72 8.55
CA TYR A 15 3.26 0.27 9.40
C TYR A 15 2.53 1.62 9.49
N GLY A 16 1.33 1.74 8.90
CA GLY A 16 0.51 2.95 8.98
C GLY A 16 0.99 4.11 8.10
N VAL A 17 1.83 3.82 7.09
CA VAL A 17 2.26 4.82 6.11
C VAL A 17 1.05 5.24 5.26
N PRO A 18 0.77 6.55 5.08
CA PRO A 18 -0.35 6.99 4.27
C PRO A 18 -0.11 6.68 2.78
N LEU A 19 -1.18 6.41 2.03
CA LEU A 19 -1.13 6.15 0.59
C LEU A 19 -0.40 7.26 -0.19
N SER A 20 -0.53 8.52 0.24
CA SER A 20 0.15 9.69 -0.35
C SER A 20 1.67 9.68 -0.20
N ALA A 21 2.22 8.87 0.72
CA ALA A 21 3.66 8.72 0.91
C ALA A 21 4.27 7.62 0.02
N CYS A 22 3.53 7.15 -1.00
CA CYS A 22 4.02 6.20 -2.01
C CYS A 22 5.39 6.64 -2.57
N PRO A 23 6.45 5.81 -2.45
CA PRO A 23 7.77 6.17 -2.93
C PRO A 23 7.82 6.50 -4.43
N LEU A 24 6.95 5.87 -5.24
CA LEU A 24 6.90 6.06 -6.70
C LEU A 24 6.39 7.46 -7.09
N MET A 25 5.71 8.16 -6.18
CA MET A 25 5.26 9.54 -6.38
C MET A 25 6.34 10.58 -6.02
N LYS A 26 7.49 10.15 -5.48
CA LYS A 26 8.63 11.05 -5.24
C LYS A 26 9.28 11.42 -6.58
N GLU A 27 9.71 12.67 -6.70
CA GLU A 27 10.32 13.22 -7.90
C GLU A 27 11.45 12.34 -8.45
N THR A 28 12.33 11.84 -7.58
CA THR A 28 13.46 10.97 -7.94
C THR A 28 13.05 9.62 -8.56
N ASN A 29 11.81 9.19 -8.36
CA ASN A 29 11.25 7.95 -8.89
C ASN A 29 10.27 8.18 -10.04
N MET A 30 10.09 9.42 -10.47
CA MET A 30 9.24 9.75 -11.62
C MET A 30 9.91 9.28 -12.93
N PRO A 31 9.12 8.94 -13.97
CA PRO A 31 9.65 8.54 -15.28
C PRO A 31 10.62 9.56 -15.89
N SER A 32 10.36 10.85 -15.68
CA SER A 32 11.21 11.94 -16.16
C SER A 32 12.63 11.96 -15.57
N HIS A 33 12.80 11.39 -14.37
CA HIS A 33 14.09 11.33 -13.66
C HIS A 33 14.80 9.99 -13.84
N THR A 34 14.04 8.90 -13.92
CA THR A 34 14.59 7.53 -14.00
C THR A 34 14.83 7.05 -15.42
N GLY A 35 14.22 7.70 -16.42
CA GLY A 35 14.20 7.21 -17.80
C GLY A 35 13.30 6.00 -18.02
N GLU A 36 12.51 5.60 -17.01
CA GLU A 36 11.53 4.53 -17.12
C GLU A 36 10.39 4.92 -18.08
N SER A 37 9.81 3.94 -18.77
CA SER A 37 8.61 4.19 -19.57
C SER A 37 7.42 4.53 -18.66
N LEU A 38 6.61 5.51 -19.07
CA LEU A 38 5.40 5.89 -18.33
C LEU A 38 4.46 4.69 -18.07
N PRO A 39 4.23 3.75 -19.02
CA PRO A 39 3.44 2.54 -18.75
C PRO A 39 4.05 1.63 -17.68
N GLY A 40 5.37 1.43 -17.66
CA GLY A 40 6.07 0.60 -16.67
C GLY A 40 5.96 1.19 -15.26
N TRP A 41 6.19 2.49 -15.13
CA TRP A 41 6.02 3.21 -13.87
C TRP A 41 4.57 3.14 -13.37
N ARG A 42 3.58 3.32 -14.25
CA ARG A 42 2.16 3.20 -13.90
C ARG A 42 1.80 1.80 -13.41
N ALA A 43 2.34 0.76 -14.03
CA ALA A 43 2.11 -0.62 -13.60
C ALA A 43 2.66 -0.87 -12.19
N ARG A 44 3.87 -0.38 -11.90
CA ARG A 44 4.45 -0.44 -10.55
C ARG A 44 3.64 0.36 -9.54
N LEU A 45 3.18 1.56 -9.89
CA LEU A 45 2.34 2.38 -9.02
C LEU A 45 1.04 1.65 -8.67
N ALA A 46 0.38 1.08 -9.68
CA ALA A 46 -0.84 0.30 -9.48
C ALA A 46 -0.60 -0.92 -8.58
N SER A 47 0.50 -1.65 -8.79
CA SER A 47 0.88 -2.79 -7.95
C SER A 47 1.13 -2.38 -6.49
N TRP A 48 1.88 -1.30 -6.26
CA TRP A 48 2.12 -0.79 -4.91
C TRP A 48 0.82 -0.37 -4.21
N GLN A 49 -0.05 0.35 -4.93
CA GLN A 49 -1.35 0.79 -4.41
C GLN A 49 -2.25 -0.41 -4.09
N ALA A 50 -2.28 -1.44 -4.94
CA ALA A 50 -3.07 -2.64 -4.72
C ALA A 50 -2.64 -3.36 -3.43
N GLY A 51 -1.33 -3.52 -3.21
CA GLY A 51 -0.81 -4.10 -1.97
C GLY A 51 -1.15 -3.27 -0.73
N TRP A 52 -1.03 -1.95 -0.83
CA TRP A 52 -1.41 -1.04 0.25
C TRP A 52 -2.89 -1.14 0.61
N HIS A 53 -3.78 -1.12 -0.39
CA HIS A 53 -5.22 -1.22 -0.18
C HIS A 53 -5.60 -2.54 0.48
N GLN A 54 -5.08 -3.66 -0.04
CA GLN A 54 -5.33 -4.99 0.50
C GLN A 54 -5.00 -5.08 2.00
N GLU A 55 -3.80 -4.65 2.40
CA GLU A 55 -3.37 -4.74 3.79
C GLU A 55 -4.12 -3.72 4.68
N ASN A 56 -4.37 -2.50 4.18
CA ASN A 56 -5.10 -1.50 4.96
C ASN A 56 -6.56 -1.94 5.23
N GLU A 57 -7.23 -2.53 4.23
CA GLU A 57 -8.56 -3.11 4.41
C GLU A 57 -8.55 -4.26 5.43
N ALA A 58 -7.57 -5.17 5.34
CA ALA A 58 -7.42 -6.26 6.31
C ALA A 58 -7.20 -5.72 7.74
N ARG A 59 -6.35 -4.69 7.89
CA ARG A 59 -6.09 -4.04 9.18
C ARG A 59 -7.34 -3.37 9.75
N LEU A 60 -8.10 -2.66 8.92
CA LEU A 60 -9.35 -2.03 9.35
C LEU A 60 -10.40 -3.07 9.75
N ALA A 61 -10.54 -4.16 8.99
CA ALA A 61 -11.44 -5.25 9.33
C ALA A 61 -11.09 -5.90 10.67
N GLU A 62 -9.80 -6.11 10.94
CA GLU A 62 -9.34 -6.65 12.23
C GLU A 62 -9.61 -5.69 13.39
N LEU A 63 -9.40 -4.38 13.21
CA LEU A 63 -9.73 -3.38 14.23
C LEU A 63 -11.23 -3.33 14.52
N CYS A 64 -12.07 -3.38 13.48
CA CYS A 64 -13.52 -3.48 13.63
C CYS A 64 -13.92 -4.74 14.41
N ARG A 65 -13.35 -5.91 14.04
CA ARG A 65 -13.59 -7.17 14.76
C ARG A 65 -13.23 -7.06 16.24
N ARG A 66 -12.06 -6.53 16.58
CA ARG A 66 -11.62 -6.34 17.97
C ARG A 66 -12.55 -5.44 18.76
N ARG A 67 -13.00 -4.33 18.16
CA ARG A 67 -13.95 -3.41 18.80
C ARG A 67 -15.27 -4.11 19.12
N LEU A 68 -15.81 -4.89 18.16
CA LEU A 68 -17.05 -5.63 18.38
C LEU A 68 -16.92 -6.67 19.49
N LEU A 69 -15.79 -7.39 19.55
CA LEU A 69 -15.52 -8.35 20.61
C LEU A 69 -15.44 -7.66 21.98
N GLN A 70 -14.77 -6.51 22.07
CA GLN A 70 -14.70 -5.74 23.31
C GLN A 70 -16.09 -5.34 23.81
N GLN A 71 -16.94 -4.78 22.94
CA GLN A 71 -18.31 -4.38 23.30
C GLN A 71 -19.22 -5.53 23.71
N SER A 72 -18.91 -6.77 23.33
CA SER A 72 -19.70 -7.96 23.72
C SER A 72 -19.32 -8.53 25.09
N LEU A 73 -18.17 -8.12 25.65
CA LEU A 73 -17.66 -8.56 26.94
C LEU A 73 -17.96 -7.55 28.07
N ASP A 74 -18.27 -6.30 27.71
CA ASP A 74 -18.72 -5.22 28.59
C ASP A 74 -20.25 -5.27 28.80
#